data_AF-A0AAX2EZ77-F1
#
_entry.id   AF-A0AAX2EZ77-F1
#
_cell.length_a   1.000
_cell.length_b   1.000
_cell.length_c   1.000
_cell.angle_alpha   90.00
_cell.angle_beta   90.00
_cell.angle_gamma   90.00
#
_symmetry.space_group_name_H-M   'P 1'
#
loop_
_entity.id
_entity.type
_entity.pdbx_description
1 polymer ?
#
loop_
_entity_poly.entity_id
_entity_poly.type
_entity_poly.pdbx_seq_one_letter_code
_entity_poly.pdbx_strand_id
1 'polypeptide(L)'
;MTGTMNLIQDLVCRVTDPLLRQGFSNQMTEGTLLFLDDVRLFRPTADAGTLLQLENIFESSATSDLPAELRQILEKIIARENILDPDFDFGKIESLTSSKSFGSHFNPRINGSWFRNLEAWGKGMYPGDNLRSDTPEDWEDNVWHIEKEGFSRRSPVRVAHYGWYDRFVASNSGGSHHAAKVIWQGRRDNIPYLREVLIENLSIDAGTVRELESRFFSFMYLPRKSDGLRDADAQFRLLLRNRVSDNVWYLSAVRYHENLKFAFITKEALRGRQALFSKWMTTATGAGKIIPLPLYLKNPQDYHKKPYLHDVSNIFLGTPF
;
A
#
# COMPACT_ATOMS: atom_id res chain seq x y z
N MET A 1 54.42 -8.65 31.16
CA MET A 1 53.93 -9.30 29.92
C MET A 1 52.53 -8.84 29.50
N THR A 2 51.83 -8.00 30.26
CA THR A 2 50.45 -7.54 29.98
C THR A 2 50.35 -6.34 29.02
N GLY A 3 51.37 -5.48 28.94
CA GLY A 3 51.34 -4.27 28.08
C GLY A 3 51.43 -4.55 26.58
N THR A 4 52.20 -5.57 26.17
CA THR A 4 52.42 -5.92 24.76
C THR A 4 51.21 -6.61 24.13
N MET A 5 50.47 -7.43 24.90
CA MET A 5 49.21 -8.03 24.44
C MET A 5 48.12 -6.98 24.20
N ASN A 6 48.00 -5.97 25.08
CA ASN A 6 47.02 -4.89 24.89
C ASN A 6 47.32 -4.04 23.64
N LEU A 7 48.60 -3.78 23.33
CA LEU A 7 49.01 -3.07 22.11
C LEU A 7 48.73 -3.86 20.83
N ILE A 8 48.97 -5.18 20.83
CA ILE A 8 48.67 -6.05 19.69
C ILE A 8 47.15 -6.13 19.48
N GLN A 9 46.38 -6.26 20.56
CA GLN A 9 44.92 -6.32 20.49
C GLN A 9 44.32 -5.01 20.00
N ASP A 10 44.85 -3.87 20.44
CA ASP A 10 44.40 -2.54 19.99
C ASP A 10 44.77 -2.28 18.51
N LEU A 11 45.95 -2.72 18.06
CA LEU A 11 46.36 -2.65 16.66
C LEU A 11 45.51 -3.56 15.75
N VAL A 12 45.24 -4.79 16.19
CA VAL A 12 44.36 -5.72 15.47
C VAL A 12 42.95 -5.15 15.37
N CYS A 13 42.38 -4.59 16.44
CA CYS A 13 41.09 -3.91 16.39
C CYS A 13 41.10 -2.72 15.43
N ARG A 14 42.14 -1.87 15.45
CA ARG A 14 42.26 -0.71 14.56
C ARG A 14 42.36 -1.05 13.07
N VAL A 15 42.93 -2.21 12.71
CA VAL A 15 43.08 -2.63 11.31
C VAL A 15 41.90 -3.49 10.84
N THR A 16 41.41 -4.39 11.70
CA THR A 16 40.31 -5.30 11.35
C THR A 16 38.96 -4.59 11.30
N ASP A 17 38.70 -3.62 12.18
CA ASP A 17 37.42 -2.92 12.23
C ASP A 17 37.14 -2.10 10.95
N PRO A 18 38.07 -1.29 10.40
CA PRO A 18 37.87 -0.62 9.11
C PRO A 18 37.65 -1.58 7.94
N LEU A 19 38.39 -2.70 7.88
CA LEU A 19 38.24 -3.70 6.82
C LEU A 19 36.90 -4.43 6.92
N LEU A 20 36.45 -4.77 8.14
CA LEU A 20 35.13 -5.35 8.39
C LEU A 20 34.01 -4.36 8.04
N ARG A 21 34.17 -3.07 8.36
CA ARG A 21 33.22 -2.00 8.00
C ARG A 21 33.16 -1.78 6.48
N GLN A 22 34.30 -1.82 5.80
CA GLN A 22 34.39 -1.65 4.35
C GLN A 22 33.80 -2.86 3.62
N GLY A 23 34.09 -4.08 4.09
CA GLY A 23 33.48 -5.31 3.57
C GLY A 23 31.97 -5.36 3.78
N PHE A 24 31.47 -4.96 4.96
CA PHE A 24 30.04 -4.81 5.21
C PHE A 24 29.42 -3.77 4.28
N SER A 25 30.01 -2.58 4.17
CA SER A 25 29.50 -1.49 3.33
C SER A 25 29.43 -1.90 1.86
N ASN A 26 30.48 -2.48 1.29
CA ASN A 26 30.49 -2.86 -0.12
C ASN A 26 29.48 -3.97 -0.41
N GLN A 27 29.41 -5.01 0.42
CA GLN A 27 28.52 -6.15 0.15
C GLN A 27 27.05 -5.85 0.48
N MET A 28 26.77 -5.04 1.50
CA MET A 28 25.40 -4.59 1.77
C MET A 28 24.95 -3.54 0.75
N THR A 29 25.83 -2.64 0.28
CA THR A 29 25.41 -1.56 -0.63
C THR A 29 25.44 -2.01 -2.08
N GLU A 30 26.54 -2.56 -2.58
CA GLU A 30 26.62 -3.03 -3.96
C GLU A 30 25.90 -4.37 -4.13
N GLY A 31 26.00 -5.29 -3.16
CA GLY A 31 25.42 -6.63 -3.27
C GLY A 31 23.91 -6.66 -3.07
N THR A 32 23.37 -6.10 -1.98
CA THR A 32 21.93 -6.24 -1.69
C THR A 32 21.06 -5.37 -2.58
N LEU A 33 21.52 -4.16 -2.94
CA LEU A 33 20.73 -3.23 -3.74
C LEU A 33 20.55 -3.70 -5.19
N LEU A 34 21.46 -4.56 -5.70
CA LEU A 34 21.32 -5.17 -7.03
C LEU A 34 20.11 -6.09 -7.16
N PHE A 35 19.59 -6.60 -6.05
CA PHE A 35 18.43 -7.49 -6.00
C PHE A 35 17.12 -6.75 -5.74
N LEU A 36 17.15 -5.43 -5.61
CA LEU A 36 15.98 -4.60 -5.32
C LEU A 36 15.65 -3.66 -6.48
N ASP A 37 14.38 -3.62 -6.85
CA ASP A 37 13.83 -2.54 -7.68
C ASP A 37 13.56 -1.31 -6.81
N ASP A 38 13.38 -0.15 -7.46
CA ASP A 38 12.99 1.06 -6.76
C ASP A 38 11.58 0.88 -6.17
N VAL A 39 11.41 1.18 -4.89
CA VAL A 39 10.09 1.13 -4.26
C VAL A 39 9.35 2.40 -4.57
N ARG A 40 8.28 2.30 -5.37
CA ARG A 40 7.43 3.42 -5.76
C ARG A 40 5.98 3.04 -5.62
N LEU A 41 5.33 3.55 -4.57
CA LEU A 41 3.94 3.22 -4.28
C LEU A 41 3.00 4.04 -5.17
N PHE A 42 1.94 3.38 -5.63
CA PHE A 42 0.98 3.99 -6.54
C PHE A 42 0.00 4.90 -5.82
N ARG A 43 -0.44 5.95 -6.52
CA ARG A 43 -1.53 6.84 -6.07
C ARG A 43 -2.84 6.06 -5.92
N PRO A 44 -3.73 6.44 -5.00
CA PRO A 44 -5.06 5.85 -4.93
C PRO A 44 -5.86 5.99 -6.24
N THR A 45 -6.66 4.98 -6.57
CA THR A 45 -7.50 4.95 -7.80
C THR A 45 -8.94 4.57 -7.47
N ALA A 46 -9.85 4.65 -8.44
CA ALA A 46 -11.22 4.18 -8.26
C ALA A 46 -11.30 2.67 -7.95
N ASP A 47 -10.27 1.89 -8.29
CA ASP A 47 -10.16 0.48 -7.94
C ASP A 47 -9.44 0.30 -6.60
N ALA A 48 -10.17 -0.16 -5.59
CA ALA A 48 -9.60 -0.37 -4.27
C ALA A 48 -8.57 -1.51 -4.22
N GLY A 49 -8.60 -2.44 -5.19
CA GLY A 49 -7.62 -3.52 -5.31
C GLY A 49 -6.19 -3.03 -5.60
N THR A 50 -6.04 -1.75 -5.92
CA THR A 50 -4.74 -1.14 -6.19
C THR A 50 -4.16 -0.40 -4.97
N LEU A 51 -4.94 -0.25 -3.90
CA LEU A 51 -4.55 0.43 -2.66
C LEU A 51 -3.69 -0.47 -1.77
N LEU A 52 -2.76 0.13 -1.01
CA LEU A 52 -2.03 -0.62 0.01
C LEU A 52 -2.86 -0.68 1.30
N GLN A 53 -3.50 -1.83 1.51
CA GLN A 53 -4.41 -2.09 2.62
C GLN A 53 -3.65 -2.61 3.85
N LEU A 54 -3.10 -1.68 4.65
CA LEU A 54 -2.28 -2.01 5.83
C LEU A 54 -3.01 -2.89 6.85
N GLU A 55 -4.32 -2.70 6.97
CA GLU A 55 -5.20 -3.44 7.86
C GLU A 55 -5.27 -4.93 7.50
N ASN A 56 -5.13 -5.27 6.22
CA ASN A 56 -5.08 -6.66 5.72
C ASN A 56 -3.66 -7.23 5.77
N ILE A 57 -2.63 -6.38 5.76
CA ILE A 57 -1.23 -6.80 5.84
C ILE A 57 -0.88 -7.15 7.29
N PHE A 58 -1.38 -6.35 8.25
CA PHE A 58 -1.06 -6.50 9.67
C PHE A 58 -2.12 -7.27 10.46
N GLU A 59 -3.09 -7.91 9.80
CA GLU A 59 -4.06 -8.76 10.48
C GLU A 59 -3.42 -10.05 11.03
N SER A 60 -4.07 -10.66 12.01
CA SER A 60 -3.59 -11.87 12.68
C SER A 60 -3.33 -13.05 11.74
N SER A 61 -4.12 -13.18 10.66
CA SER A 61 -3.96 -14.25 9.68
C SER A 61 -2.63 -14.11 8.90
N ALA A 62 -2.27 -12.89 8.51
CA ALA A 62 -1.06 -12.60 7.73
C ALA A 62 0.22 -12.63 8.59
N THR A 63 0.07 -12.39 9.90
CA THR A 63 1.17 -12.26 10.86
C THR A 63 1.38 -13.51 11.73
N SER A 64 0.66 -14.61 11.45
CA SER A 64 0.65 -15.82 12.30
C SER A 64 2.03 -16.41 12.56
N ASP A 65 2.92 -16.33 11.56
CA ASP A 65 4.25 -16.94 11.56
C ASP A 65 5.34 -16.00 12.13
N LEU A 66 4.95 -14.77 12.51
CA LEU A 66 5.85 -13.81 13.12
C LEU A 66 6.01 -14.06 14.62
N PRO A 67 7.14 -13.66 15.22
CA PRO A 67 7.29 -13.70 16.68
C PRO A 67 6.17 -12.94 17.38
N ALA A 68 5.70 -13.47 18.52
CA ALA A 68 4.56 -12.93 19.26
C ALA A 68 4.70 -11.43 19.56
N GLU A 69 5.92 -10.98 19.91
CA GLU A 69 6.24 -9.57 20.14
C GLU A 69 5.98 -8.69 18.90
N LEU A 70 6.53 -9.07 17.75
CA LEU A 70 6.35 -8.32 16.51
C LEU A 70 4.89 -8.35 16.07
N ARG A 71 4.24 -9.51 16.17
CA ARG A 71 2.82 -9.68 15.83
C ARG A 71 1.93 -8.73 16.64
N GLN A 72 2.11 -8.70 17.96
CA GLN A 72 1.32 -7.83 18.84
C GLN A 72 1.47 -6.34 18.51
N ILE A 73 2.66 -5.92 18.06
CA ILE A 73 2.88 -4.54 17.61
C ILE A 73 2.15 -4.32 16.29
N LEU A 74 2.38 -5.16 15.28
CA LEU A 74 1.78 -4.99 13.94
C LEU A 74 0.26 -4.96 13.98
N GLU A 75 -0.37 -5.89 14.71
CA GLU A 75 -1.83 -5.99 14.86
C GLU A 75 -2.46 -4.74 15.51
N LYS A 76 -1.68 -3.95 16.26
CA LYS A 76 -2.13 -2.71 16.92
C LYS A 76 -1.81 -1.44 16.15
N ILE A 77 -1.02 -1.53 15.06
CA ILE A 77 -0.65 -0.34 14.27
C ILE A 77 -1.90 0.32 13.67
N ILE A 78 -2.90 -0.47 13.28
CA ILE A 78 -4.13 0.04 12.69
C ILE A 78 -5.23 0.09 13.74
N ALA A 79 -5.58 1.31 14.17
CA ALA A 79 -6.74 1.56 15.01
C ALA A 79 -8.01 1.53 14.14
N ARG A 80 -9.07 0.92 14.68
CA ARG A 80 -10.36 0.75 14.02
C ARG A 80 -11.46 1.36 14.87
N GLU A 81 -12.33 2.14 14.25
CA GLU A 81 -13.53 2.70 14.84
C GLU A 81 -14.71 2.48 13.89
N ASN A 82 -15.84 2.02 14.39
CA ASN A 82 -17.04 1.84 13.57
C ASN A 82 -18.04 2.96 13.84
N ILE A 83 -18.47 3.63 12.79
CA ILE A 83 -19.40 4.76 12.83
C ILE A 83 -20.59 4.42 11.93
N LEU A 84 -21.80 4.53 12.45
CA LEU A 84 -23.02 4.47 11.65
C LEU A 84 -23.40 5.91 11.28
N ASP A 85 -23.50 6.21 9.99
CA ASP A 85 -23.96 7.50 9.48
C ASP A 85 -25.23 7.28 8.64
N PRO A 86 -26.41 7.73 9.10
CA PRO A 86 -27.67 7.49 8.42
C PRO A 86 -27.82 8.33 7.14
N ASP A 87 -27.13 9.45 7.04
CA ASP A 87 -27.31 10.46 5.98
C ASP A 87 -26.00 10.73 5.22
N PHE A 88 -25.21 9.68 5.02
CA PHE A 88 -23.95 9.79 4.30
C PHE A 88 -24.18 10.06 2.82
N ASP A 89 -23.53 11.09 2.31
CA ASP A 89 -23.49 11.37 0.88
C ASP A 89 -22.63 10.33 0.15
N PHE A 90 -23.28 9.46 -0.63
CA PHE A 90 -22.65 8.45 -1.46
C PHE A 90 -21.62 9.04 -2.42
N GLY A 91 -21.77 10.31 -2.80
CA GLY A 91 -20.81 11.08 -3.59
C GLY A 91 -19.41 11.21 -2.97
N LYS A 92 -19.26 10.94 -1.67
CA LYS A 92 -17.96 10.93 -0.96
C LYS A 92 -17.15 9.65 -1.20
N ILE A 93 -17.76 8.57 -1.69
CA ILE A 93 -17.03 7.33 -1.99
C ILE A 93 -16.10 7.58 -3.18
N GLU A 94 -14.84 7.17 -3.06
CA GLU A 94 -13.84 7.40 -4.09
C GLU A 94 -13.30 6.12 -4.72
N SER A 95 -13.39 4.97 -4.05
CA SER A 95 -13.05 3.66 -4.62
C SER A 95 -14.07 2.58 -4.30
N LEU A 96 -14.07 1.55 -5.14
CA LEU A 96 -14.88 0.34 -4.98
C LEU A 96 -14.00 -0.92 -4.95
N THR A 97 -14.38 -1.90 -4.11
CA THR A 97 -13.66 -3.18 -3.98
C THR A 97 -13.81 -4.10 -5.18
N SER A 98 -14.90 -3.98 -5.94
CA SER A 98 -15.18 -4.73 -7.17
C SER A 98 -15.39 -3.81 -8.36
N SER A 99 -14.32 -3.12 -8.76
CA SER A 99 -14.27 -2.25 -9.94
C SER A 99 -14.02 -3.08 -11.21
N LYS A 100 -14.98 -3.94 -11.59
CA LYS A 100 -14.87 -4.76 -12.81
C LYS A 100 -14.82 -3.86 -14.06
N SER A 101 -14.05 -4.28 -15.06
CA SER A 101 -13.83 -3.56 -16.32
C SER A 101 -15.06 -3.55 -17.24
N PHE A 102 -15.34 -2.41 -17.87
CA PHE A 102 -16.27 -2.30 -19.00
C PHE A 102 -15.67 -2.98 -20.24
N GLY A 103 -16.53 -3.51 -21.12
CA GLY A 103 -16.11 -3.93 -22.46
C GLY A 103 -15.31 -5.23 -22.51
N SER A 104 -15.78 -6.33 -21.91
CA SER A 104 -15.24 -7.68 -22.20
C SER A 104 -15.07 -7.95 -23.73
N HIS A 105 -15.83 -7.22 -24.55
CA HIS A 105 -15.86 -7.22 -26.02
C HIS A 105 -15.41 -5.90 -26.69
N PHE A 106 -14.96 -4.87 -25.96
CA PHE A 106 -14.48 -3.59 -26.53
C PHE A 106 -13.01 -3.37 -26.17
N ASN A 107 -12.19 -3.08 -27.17
CA ASN A 107 -10.77 -2.75 -27.01
C ASN A 107 -10.60 -1.23 -27.26
N PRO A 108 -10.17 -0.43 -26.27
CA PRO A 108 -9.63 -0.82 -24.96
C PRO A 108 -10.68 -0.99 -23.84
N ARG A 109 -10.42 -1.91 -22.92
CA ARG A 109 -11.21 -2.15 -21.69
C ARG A 109 -10.97 -1.05 -20.68
N ILE A 110 -11.98 -0.21 -20.40
CA ILE A 110 -11.85 0.85 -19.39
C ILE A 110 -11.91 0.23 -17.99
N ASN A 111 -10.90 0.50 -17.17
CA ASN A 111 -10.73 -0.04 -15.83
C ASN A 111 -10.68 1.08 -14.78
N GLY A 112 -11.32 0.90 -13.62
CA GLY A 112 -11.31 1.89 -12.52
C GLY A 112 -9.91 2.25 -12.02
N SER A 113 -8.94 1.35 -12.15
CA SER A 113 -7.52 1.59 -11.82
C SER A 113 -6.85 2.68 -12.68
N TRP A 114 -7.49 3.10 -13.77
CA TRP A 114 -6.98 4.15 -14.65
C TRP A 114 -7.38 5.56 -14.20
N PHE A 115 -8.28 5.65 -13.21
CA PHE A 115 -8.85 6.91 -12.77
C PHE A 115 -8.54 7.14 -11.30
N ARG A 116 -8.21 8.39 -10.96
CA ARG A 116 -7.93 8.79 -9.57
C ARG A 116 -9.05 8.46 -8.58
N ASN A 117 -10.31 8.49 -9.00
CA ASN A 117 -11.49 8.23 -8.17
C ASN A 117 -12.73 7.94 -9.03
N LEU A 118 -13.82 7.52 -8.37
CA LEU A 118 -15.09 7.16 -9.02
C LEU A 118 -15.70 8.30 -9.83
N GLU A 119 -15.59 9.55 -9.39
CA GLU A 119 -16.05 10.71 -10.17
C GLU A 119 -15.33 10.79 -11.51
N ALA A 120 -13.99 10.75 -11.50
CA ALA A 120 -13.19 10.81 -12.73
C ALA A 120 -13.50 9.62 -13.65
N TRP A 121 -13.72 8.44 -13.08
CA TRP A 121 -14.15 7.26 -13.83
C TRP A 121 -15.54 7.46 -14.45
N GLY A 122 -16.51 7.94 -13.67
CA GLY A 122 -17.87 8.27 -14.11
C GLY A 122 -17.91 9.23 -15.31
N LYS A 123 -17.11 10.30 -15.21
CA LYS A 123 -16.91 11.28 -16.28
C LYS A 123 -16.27 10.68 -17.52
N GLY A 124 -15.25 9.83 -17.34
CA GLY A 124 -14.47 9.26 -18.42
C GLY A 124 -15.13 8.07 -19.14
N MET A 125 -16.20 7.48 -18.60
CA MET A 125 -16.86 6.34 -19.24
C MET A 125 -17.75 6.75 -20.42
N TYR A 126 -17.62 6.03 -21.54
CA TYR A 126 -18.55 6.11 -22.68
C TYR A 126 -19.97 5.70 -22.25
N PRO A 127 -20.98 6.57 -22.35
CA PRO A 127 -22.36 6.18 -22.10
C PRO A 127 -22.89 5.37 -23.30
N GLY A 128 -23.10 4.07 -23.10
CA GLY A 128 -24.06 3.32 -23.93
C GLY A 128 -25.48 3.58 -23.44
N ASP A 129 -26.51 3.15 -24.18
CA ASP A 129 -27.91 3.37 -23.82
C ASP A 129 -28.27 2.88 -22.40
N ASN A 130 -27.53 1.89 -21.88
CA ASN A 130 -27.71 1.33 -20.54
C ASN A 130 -26.78 1.92 -19.46
N LEU A 131 -26.02 2.99 -19.74
CA LEU A 131 -25.09 3.62 -18.81
C LEU A 131 -24.97 5.14 -19.08
N ARG A 132 -26.09 5.75 -19.50
CA ARG A 132 -26.18 7.20 -19.70
C ARG A 132 -26.17 7.95 -18.37
N SER A 133 -25.97 9.25 -18.46
CA SER A 133 -25.99 10.16 -17.30
C SER A 133 -26.34 11.57 -17.75
N ASP A 134 -27.21 11.72 -18.73
CA ASP A 134 -27.51 12.99 -19.39
C ASP A 134 -28.81 13.62 -18.88
N THR A 135 -29.73 12.79 -18.41
CA THR A 135 -31.09 13.16 -18.00
C THR A 135 -31.40 12.74 -16.55
N PRO A 136 -32.44 13.32 -15.92
CA PRO A 136 -32.94 12.84 -14.63
C PRO A 136 -33.38 11.38 -14.66
N GLU A 137 -33.91 10.89 -15.78
CA GLU A 137 -34.30 9.49 -15.95
C GLU A 137 -33.06 8.57 -15.89
N ASP A 138 -31.95 8.97 -16.52
CA ASP A 138 -30.69 8.22 -16.43
C ASP A 138 -30.18 8.14 -14.97
N TRP A 139 -30.39 9.20 -14.18
CA TRP A 139 -30.04 9.19 -12.76
C TRP A 139 -30.84 8.12 -12.02
N GLU A 140 -32.16 8.11 -12.19
CA GLU A 140 -33.06 7.14 -11.55
C GLU A 140 -32.71 5.70 -11.95
N ASP A 141 -32.44 5.46 -13.24
CA ASP A 141 -32.04 4.14 -13.76
C ASP A 141 -30.72 3.67 -13.16
N ASN A 142 -29.72 4.55 -13.09
CA ASN A 142 -28.43 4.23 -12.49
C ASN A 142 -28.56 3.95 -10.98
N VAL A 143 -29.33 4.75 -10.24
CA VAL A 143 -29.60 4.56 -8.81
C VAL A 143 -30.32 3.23 -8.58
N TRP A 144 -31.36 2.94 -9.36
CA TRP A 144 -32.08 1.68 -9.29
C TRP A 144 -31.15 0.48 -9.52
N HIS A 145 -30.26 0.58 -10.51
CA HIS A 145 -29.33 -0.48 -10.84
C HIS A 145 -28.34 -0.77 -9.71
N ILE A 146 -27.71 0.27 -9.14
CA ILE A 146 -26.75 0.07 -8.04
C ILE A 146 -27.42 -0.50 -6.80
N GLU A 147 -28.67 -0.13 -6.53
CA GLU A 147 -29.44 -0.65 -5.40
C GLU A 147 -29.84 -2.11 -5.60
N LYS A 148 -30.07 -2.54 -6.83
CA LYS A 148 -30.41 -3.93 -7.14
C LYS A 148 -29.20 -4.86 -7.07
N GLU A 149 -28.02 -4.39 -7.47
CA GLU A 149 -26.84 -5.25 -7.62
C GLU A 149 -25.85 -5.19 -6.46
N GLY A 150 -25.41 -3.98 -6.09
CA GLY A 150 -24.21 -3.78 -5.27
C GLY A 150 -24.46 -3.10 -3.93
N PHE A 151 -25.53 -2.31 -3.83
CA PHE A 151 -25.78 -1.40 -2.72
C PHE A 151 -27.25 -1.44 -2.28
N SER A 152 -27.75 -2.65 -2.00
CA SER A 152 -29.13 -2.89 -1.54
C SER A 152 -29.60 -1.89 -0.49
N ARG A 153 -30.81 -1.33 -0.67
CA ARG A 153 -31.46 -0.48 0.34
C ARG A 153 -31.83 -1.21 1.63
N ARG A 154 -31.76 -2.55 1.66
CA ARG A 154 -32.12 -3.35 2.84
C ARG A 154 -31.05 -3.38 3.92
N SER A 155 -29.88 -2.79 3.67
CA SER A 155 -28.75 -2.78 4.60
C SER A 155 -27.90 -1.53 4.43
N PRO A 156 -27.21 -1.08 5.49
CA PRO A 156 -26.19 -0.04 5.38
C PRO A 156 -25.13 -0.41 4.33
N VAL A 157 -24.65 0.58 3.59
CA VAL A 157 -23.49 0.40 2.72
C VAL A 157 -22.23 0.31 3.60
N ARG A 158 -21.41 -0.72 3.37
CA ARG A 158 -20.15 -0.90 4.10
C ARG A 158 -19.05 -0.05 3.46
N VAL A 159 -18.48 0.85 4.23
CA VAL A 159 -17.43 1.77 3.78
C VAL A 159 -16.23 1.64 4.70
N ALA A 160 -15.03 1.49 4.15
CA ALA A 160 -13.79 1.70 4.88
C ALA A 160 -13.30 3.13 4.62
N HIS A 161 -12.98 3.87 5.67
CA HIS A 161 -12.31 5.16 5.57
C HIS A 161 -10.84 4.98 5.92
N TYR A 162 -9.97 5.06 4.91
CA TYR A 162 -8.53 4.96 5.09
C TYR A 162 -7.97 6.34 5.45
N GLY A 163 -7.77 6.63 6.73
CA GLY A 163 -7.28 7.93 7.20
C GLY A 163 -5.91 8.31 6.66
N TRP A 164 -5.08 7.32 6.28
CA TRP A 164 -3.79 7.59 5.61
C TRP A 164 -3.88 7.91 4.12
N TYR A 165 -5.04 7.69 3.51
CA TYR A 165 -5.38 8.15 2.16
C TYR A 165 -6.36 9.31 2.15
N ASP A 166 -7.02 9.59 3.29
CA ASP A 166 -8.23 10.42 3.39
C ASP A 166 -9.26 10.00 2.33
N ARG A 167 -9.62 8.71 2.38
CA ARG A 167 -10.33 8.06 1.27
C ARG A 167 -11.40 7.10 1.73
N PHE A 168 -12.62 7.30 1.24
CA PHE A 168 -13.73 6.38 1.42
C PHE A 168 -13.77 5.31 0.34
N VAL A 169 -13.83 4.06 0.77
CA VAL A 169 -13.83 2.88 -0.08
C VAL A 169 -15.03 2.03 0.25
N ALA A 170 -15.95 1.88 -0.70
CA ALA A 170 -17.14 1.09 -0.47
C ALA A 170 -16.98 -0.34 -0.97
N SER A 171 -17.51 -1.28 -0.18
CA SER A 171 -17.61 -2.67 -0.61
C SER A 171 -18.78 -2.83 -1.56
N ASN A 172 -18.56 -3.48 -2.71
CA ASN A 172 -19.61 -3.76 -3.68
C ASN A 172 -19.46 -5.16 -4.31
N SER A 173 -20.59 -5.75 -4.70
CA SER A 173 -20.67 -7.04 -5.41
C SER A 173 -20.98 -6.89 -6.91
N GLY A 174 -21.42 -5.71 -7.34
CA GLY A 174 -21.89 -5.40 -8.70
C GLY A 174 -22.11 -3.89 -8.88
N GLY A 175 -22.62 -3.49 -10.05
CA GLY A 175 -23.01 -2.09 -10.32
C GLY A 175 -21.92 -1.02 -10.26
N SER A 176 -20.63 -1.35 -10.28
CA SER A 176 -19.55 -0.35 -10.09
C SER A 176 -19.53 0.76 -11.14
N HIS A 177 -19.86 0.46 -12.39
CA HIS A 177 -20.00 1.46 -13.45
C HIS A 177 -21.15 2.43 -13.17
N HIS A 178 -22.33 1.91 -12.83
CA HIS A 178 -23.48 2.74 -12.51
C HIS A 178 -23.20 3.59 -11.25
N ALA A 179 -22.49 3.04 -10.25
CA ALA A 179 -22.10 3.80 -9.06
C ALA A 179 -21.17 4.97 -9.40
N ALA A 180 -20.21 4.77 -10.30
CA ALA A 180 -19.37 5.85 -10.80
C ALA A 180 -20.17 6.89 -11.61
N LYS A 181 -21.17 6.46 -12.40
CA LYS A 181 -22.10 7.38 -13.10
C LYS A 181 -22.97 8.19 -12.13
N VAL A 182 -23.55 7.56 -11.10
CA VAL A 182 -24.26 8.24 -10.02
C VAL A 182 -23.36 9.29 -9.37
N ILE A 183 -22.13 8.94 -8.99
CA ILE A 183 -21.22 9.90 -8.36
C ILE A 183 -20.90 11.07 -9.30
N TRP A 184 -20.61 10.80 -10.58
CA TRP A 184 -20.35 11.84 -11.57
C TRP A 184 -21.55 12.76 -11.79
N GLN A 185 -22.72 12.19 -12.08
CA GLN A 185 -23.93 12.95 -12.35
C GLN A 185 -24.38 13.75 -11.12
N GLY A 186 -24.30 13.15 -9.93
CA GLY A 186 -24.68 13.81 -8.68
C GLY A 186 -23.80 15.02 -8.39
N ARG A 187 -22.48 14.93 -8.67
CA ARG A 187 -21.57 16.08 -8.56
C ARG A 187 -21.81 17.13 -9.65
N ARG A 188 -22.02 16.70 -10.91
CA ARG A 188 -22.26 17.61 -12.05
C ARG A 188 -23.54 18.42 -11.85
N ASP A 189 -24.61 17.76 -11.40
CA ASP A 189 -25.96 18.31 -11.31
C ASP A 189 -26.33 18.77 -9.89
N ASN A 190 -25.40 18.63 -8.93
CA ASN A 190 -25.58 18.94 -7.51
C ASN A 190 -26.78 18.22 -6.87
N ILE A 191 -26.92 16.93 -7.17
CA ILE A 191 -27.97 16.04 -6.65
C ILE A 191 -27.35 15.12 -5.58
N PRO A 192 -27.72 15.26 -4.30
CA PRO A 192 -27.21 14.38 -3.26
C PRO A 192 -27.86 13.00 -3.35
N TYR A 193 -27.07 11.95 -3.13
CA TYR A 193 -27.58 10.59 -2.94
C TYR A 193 -27.21 10.12 -1.54
N LEU A 194 -28.14 10.32 -0.59
CA LEU A 194 -27.92 9.99 0.80
C LEU A 194 -28.24 8.52 1.07
N ARG A 195 -27.36 7.87 1.82
CA ARG A 195 -27.48 6.46 2.19
C ARG A 195 -27.00 6.24 3.61
N GLU A 196 -27.68 5.35 4.32
CA GLU A 196 -27.14 4.78 5.55
C GLU A 196 -25.87 3.98 5.24
N VAL A 197 -24.78 4.30 5.95
CA VAL A 197 -23.49 3.62 5.83
C VAL A 197 -22.98 3.16 7.18
N LEU A 198 -22.29 2.02 7.19
CA LEU A 198 -21.43 1.61 8.28
C LEU A 198 -19.99 1.87 7.86
N ILE A 199 -19.38 2.90 8.45
CA ILE A 199 -18.01 3.32 8.20
C ILE A 199 -17.09 2.63 9.18
N GLU A 200 -16.16 1.82 8.68
CA GLU A 200 -14.97 1.40 9.40
C GLU A 200 -13.87 2.44 9.19
N ASN A 201 -13.67 3.30 10.18
CA ASN A 201 -12.63 4.33 10.18
C ASN A 201 -11.30 3.71 10.62
N LEU A 202 -10.30 3.80 9.74
CA LEU A 202 -8.99 3.18 9.91
C LEU A 202 -7.92 4.27 10.04
N SER A 203 -7.16 4.23 11.13
CA SER A 203 -6.08 5.19 11.39
C SER A 203 -4.82 4.50 11.89
N ILE A 204 -3.68 5.16 11.74
CA ILE A 204 -2.39 4.65 12.20
C ILE A 204 -2.15 5.12 13.64
N ASP A 205 -1.96 4.18 14.56
CA ASP A 205 -1.65 4.48 15.96
C ASP A 205 -0.19 4.92 16.12
N ALA A 206 0.01 6.23 16.36
CA ALA A 206 1.33 6.81 16.49
C ALA A 206 2.13 6.25 17.69
N GLY A 207 1.44 5.79 18.75
CA GLY A 207 2.06 5.14 19.90
C GLY A 207 2.77 3.84 19.50
N THR A 208 2.04 2.97 18.80
CA THR A 208 2.51 1.68 18.31
C THR A 208 3.58 1.84 17.23
N VAL A 209 3.50 2.87 16.37
CA VAL A 209 4.58 3.19 15.42
C VAL A 209 5.89 3.53 16.16
N ARG A 210 5.83 4.30 17.25
CA ARG A 210 7.01 4.59 18.07
C ARG A 210 7.55 3.33 18.76
N GLU A 211 6.67 2.45 19.21
CA GLU A 211 7.09 1.15 19.77
C GLU A 211 7.85 0.31 18.72
N LEU A 212 7.29 0.15 17.52
CA LEU A 212 7.93 -0.53 16.40
C LEU A 212 9.31 0.08 16.10
N GLU A 213 9.38 1.40 15.96
CA GLU A 213 10.61 2.13 15.68
C GLU A 213 11.65 1.98 16.79
N SER A 214 11.22 1.88 18.06
CA SER A 214 12.13 1.72 19.19
C SER A 214 12.80 0.35 19.21
N ARG A 215 12.07 -0.71 18.86
CA ARG A 215 12.49 -2.12 19.02
C ARG A 215 13.06 -2.73 17.74
N PHE A 216 12.61 -2.28 16.58
CA PHE A 216 12.96 -2.87 15.28
C PHE A 216 13.58 -1.85 14.33
N PHE A 217 14.50 -2.31 13.51
CA PHE A 217 14.64 -1.76 12.17
C PHE A 217 13.62 -2.44 11.26
N SER A 218 12.78 -1.64 10.61
CA SER A 218 11.76 -2.13 9.71
C SER A 218 11.68 -1.30 8.44
N PHE A 219 11.51 -1.97 7.30
CA PHE A 219 11.46 -1.33 5.99
C PHE A 219 10.71 -2.16 4.96
N MET A 220 10.18 -1.45 3.98
CA MET A 220 9.52 -1.99 2.80
C MET A 220 10.55 -2.12 1.67
N TYR A 221 10.47 -3.18 0.87
CA TYR A 221 11.33 -3.40 -0.28
C TYR A 221 10.59 -4.13 -1.40
N LEU A 222 11.07 -3.97 -2.63
CA LEU A 222 10.54 -4.64 -3.81
C LEU A 222 11.65 -5.50 -4.43
N PRO A 223 11.60 -6.84 -4.29
CA PRO A 223 12.54 -7.71 -4.98
C PRO A 223 12.41 -7.54 -6.49
N ARG A 224 13.54 -7.55 -7.20
CA ARG A 224 13.53 -7.57 -8.67
C ARG A 224 12.78 -8.79 -9.18
N LYS A 225 12.06 -8.63 -10.29
CA LYS A 225 11.46 -9.78 -10.98
C LYS A 225 12.55 -10.78 -11.35
N SER A 226 12.34 -12.05 -11.00
CA SER A 226 13.24 -13.14 -11.36
C SER A 226 13.39 -13.22 -12.88
N ASP A 227 14.63 -13.37 -13.34
CA ASP A 227 14.97 -13.62 -14.74
C ASP A 227 14.99 -15.12 -15.09
N GLY A 228 14.48 -15.98 -14.19
CA GLY A 228 14.43 -17.43 -14.35
C GLY A 228 15.69 -18.17 -13.87
N LEU A 229 16.79 -17.46 -13.60
CA LEU A 229 18.05 -18.06 -13.12
C LEU A 229 18.34 -17.73 -11.65
N ARG A 230 17.86 -16.58 -11.14
CA ARG A 230 18.09 -16.17 -9.74
C ARG A 230 16.83 -15.55 -9.13
N ASP A 231 16.37 -16.15 -8.03
CA ASP A 231 15.35 -15.52 -7.18
C ASP A 231 15.99 -14.37 -6.39
N ALA A 232 15.73 -13.14 -6.84
CA ALA A 232 16.26 -11.92 -6.24
C ALA A 232 15.83 -11.76 -4.77
N ASP A 233 14.62 -12.20 -4.41
CA ASP A 233 14.14 -12.15 -3.03
C ASP A 233 14.95 -13.11 -2.16
N ALA A 234 15.12 -14.36 -2.60
CA ALA A 234 15.93 -15.34 -1.88
C ALA A 234 17.39 -14.87 -1.68
N GLN A 235 18.00 -14.28 -2.72
CA GLN A 235 19.37 -13.74 -2.65
C GLN A 235 19.47 -12.54 -1.71
N PHE A 236 18.52 -11.61 -1.78
CA PHE A 236 18.44 -10.46 -0.88
C PHE A 236 18.32 -10.92 0.58
N ARG A 237 17.39 -11.84 0.87
CA ARG A 237 17.18 -12.39 2.20
C ARG A 237 18.40 -13.12 2.73
N LEU A 238 19.09 -13.90 1.90
CA LEU A 238 20.32 -14.60 2.26
C LEU A 238 21.44 -13.62 2.63
N LEU A 239 21.63 -12.56 1.85
CA LEU A 239 22.64 -11.54 2.15
C LEU A 239 22.31 -10.79 3.44
N LEU A 240 21.05 -10.39 3.61
CA LEU A 240 20.59 -9.70 4.81
C LEU A 240 20.82 -10.59 6.04
N ARG A 241 20.45 -11.87 5.96
CA ARG A 241 20.66 -12.87 7.01
C ARG A 241 22.14 -13.01 7.38
N ASN A 242 23.01 -13.23 6.39
CA ASN A 242 24.44 -13.47 6.59
C ASN A 242 25.21 -12.25 7.14
N ARG A 243 24.70 -11.04 6.91
CA ARG A 243 25.41 -9.79 7.26
C ARG A 243 24.86 -9.13 8.51
N VAL A 244 23.56 -9.25 8.74
CA VAL A 244 22.83 -8.57 9.81
C VAL A 244 22.56 -9.52 10.96
N SER A 245 21.76 -10.55 10.74
CA SER A 245 21.26 -11.47 11.77
C SER A 245 20.53 -12.66 11.15
N ASP A 246 20.60 -13.83 11.77
CA ASP A 246 19.73 -14.96 11.42
C ASP A 246 18.24 -14.67 11.71
N ASN A 247 17.96 -13.75 12.64
CA ASN A 247 16.62 -13.37 13.07
C ASN A 247 16.13 -12.15 12.27
N VAL A 248 15.86 -12.37 10.98
CA VAL A 248 15.15 -11.41 10.14
C VAL A 248 13.80 -12.01 9.79
N TRP A 249 12.73 -11.29 10.09
CA TRP A 249 11.38 -11.71 9.75
C TRP A 249 10.84 -10.92 8.57
N TYR A 250 9.98 -11.55 7.79
CA TYR A 250 9.47 -10.98 6.56
C TYR A 250 7.96 -11.14 6.48
N LEU A 251 7.32 -10.16 5.85
CA LEU A 251 5.89 -10.16 5.57
C LEU A 251 5.70 -9.72 4.12
N SER A 252 4.72 -10.29 3.43
CA SER A 252 4.36 -9.88 2.07
C SER A 252 3.14 -8.98 2.12
N ALA A 253 3.07 -7.97 1.25
CA ALA A 253 1.85 -7.22 1.07
C ALA A 253 0.76 -8.15 0.50
N VAL A 254 -0.34 -8.31 1.22
CA VAL A 254 -1.50 -9.09 0.76
C VAL A 254 -2.37 -8.19 -0.11
N ARG A 255 -2.86 -8.72 -1.23
CA ARG A 255 -3.77 -8.01 -2.17
C ARG A 255 -3.20 -6.69 -2.75
N TYR A 256 -1.88 -6.53 -2.76
CA TYR A 256 -1.22 -5.45 -3.51
C TYR A 256 -0.71 -5.99 -4.84
N HIS A 257 -0.82 -5.18 -5.89
CA HIS A 257 -0.49 -5.58 -7.25
C HIS A 257 1.02 -5.71 -7.54
N GLU A 258 1.87 -5.09 -6.70
CA GLU A 258 3.32 -5.33 -6.70
C GLU A 258 3.72 -6.33 -5.61
N ASN A 259 4.84 -7.05 -5.83
CA ASN A 259 5.43 -7.99 -4.86
C ASN A 259 6.17 -7.25 -3.73
N LEU A 260 5.48 -6.29 -3.11
CA LEU A 260 6.01 -5.48 -2.03
C LEU A 260 6.16 -6.33 -0.77
N LYS A 261 7.30 -6.21 -0.10
CA LYS A 261 7.63 -6.98 1.09
C LYS A 261 8.10 -6.07 2.22
N PHE A 262 8.00 -6.58 3.43
CA PHE A 262 8.46 -5.93 4.64
C PHE A 262 9.52 -6.81 5.30
N ALA A 263 10.55 -6.19 5.85
CA ALA A 263 11.57 -6.85 6.65
C ALA A 263 11.61 -6.23 8.05
N PHE A 264 11.84 -7.07 9.06
CA PHE A 264 11.89 -6.70 10.46
C PHE A 264 13.12 -7.33 11.12
N ILE A 265 13.91 -6.49 11.79
CA ILE A 265 15.15 -6.88 12.48
C ILE A 265 15.11 -6.27 13.87
N THR A 266 15.16 -7.09 14.93
CA THR A 266 15.30 -6.55 16.29
C THR A 266 16.61 -5.80 16.43
N LYS A 267 16.58 -4.63 17.07
CA LYS A 267 17.81 -3.85 17.30
C LYS A 267 18.79 -4.60 18.20
N GLU A 268 18.30 -5.43 19.11
CA GLU A 268 19.11 -6.29 19.97
C GLU A 268 19.94 -7.29 19.17
N ALA A 269 19.39 -7.81 18.06
CA ALA A 269 20.10 -8.79 17.23
C ALA A 269 21.34 -8.22 16.53
N LEU A 270 21.42 -6.89 16.40
CA LEU A 270 22.53 -6.22 15.73
C LEU A 270 23.78 -6.02 16.59
N ARG A 271 23.80 -6.39 17.89
CA ARG A 271 24.97 -6.44 18.82
C ARG A 271 26.19 -5.59 18.40
N GLY A 272 26.06 -4.26 18.40
CA GLY A 272 27.15 -3.30 18.09
C GLY A 272 27.30 -2.87 16.62
N ARG A 273 26.58 -3.50 15.68
CA ARG A 273 26.53 -3.13 14.24
C ARG A 273 25.38 -2.19 13.88
N GLN A 274 24.62 -1.71 14.87
CA GLN A 274 23.46 -0.84 14.65
C GLN A 274 23.83 0.41 13.85
N ALA A 275 24.96 1.05 14.15
CA ALA A 275 25.40 2.24 13.41
C ALA A 275 25.70 1.95 11.93
N LEU A 276 26.30 0.80 11.63
CA LEU A 276 26.57 0.37 10.26
C LEU A 276 25.27 0.06 9.52
N PHE A 277 24.35 -0.63 10.18
CA PHE A 277 23.04 -0.94 9.60
C PHE A 277 22.21 0.32 9.37
N SER A 278 22.21 1.28 10.30
CA SER A 278 21.57 2.59 10.12
C SER A 278 22.17 3.34 8.93
N LYS A 279 23.50 3.32 8.75
CA LYS A 279 24.15 3.94 7.59
C LYS A 279 23.73 3.27 6.27
N TRP A 280 23.62 1.95 6.27
CA TRP A 280 23.09 1.22 5.12
C TRP A 280 21.63 1.57 4.84
N MET A 281 20.77 1.61 5.86
CA MET A 281 19.36 2.02 5.74
C MET A 281 19.25 3.42 5.09
N THR A 282 20.04 4.39 5.55
CA THR A 282 20.09 5.73 4.96
C THR A 282 20.52 5.69 3.49
N THR A 283 21.53 4.89 3.15
CA THR A 283 22.03 4.75 1.78
C THR A 283 20.98 4.10 0.86
N ALA A 284 20.38 2.99 1.30
CA ALA A 284 19.35 2.27 0.58
C ALA A 284 18.07 3.10 0.39
N THR A 285 17.70 3.90 1.40
CA THR A 285 16.58 4.85 1.33
C THR A 285 16.89 5.97 0.34
N GLY A 286 18.08 6.56 0.39
CA GLY A 286 18.50 7.60 -0.56
C GLY A 286 18.57 7.12 -2.01
N ALA A 287 18.85 5.83 -2.21
CA ALA A 287 18.80 5.17 -3.51
C ALA A 287 17.38 4.74 -3.94
N GLY A 288 16.35 4.96 -3.12
CA GLY A 288 14.97 4.57 -3.41
C GLY A 288 14.69 3.06 -3.37
N LYS A 289 15.63 2.26 -2.85
CA LYS A 289 15.54 0.79 -2.85
C LYS A 289 14.73 0.22 -1.70
N ILE A 290 14.57 0.99 -0.64
CA ILE A 290 13.73 0.66 0.50
C ILE A 290 12.97 1.90 0.97
N ILE A 291 11.87 1.69 1.69
CA ILE A 291 11.18 2.73 2.44
C ILE A 291 11.21 2.33 3.92
N PRO A 292 11.82 3.11 4.82
CA PRO A 292 11.73 2.85 6.25
C PRO A 292 10.27 2.85 6.71
N LEU A 293 9.83 1.74 7.28
CA LEU A 293 8.41 1.53 7.59
C LEU A 293 7.88 2.56 8.60
N PRO A 294 8.61 2.94 9.68
CA PRO A 294 8.12 3.99 10.58
C PRO A 294 7.99 5.35 9.91
N LEU A 295 8.84 5.68 8.93
CA LEU A 295 8.71 6.94 8.17
C LEU A 295 7.50 6.90 7.24
N TYR A 296 7.25 5.76 6.59
CA TYR A 296 6.03 5.54 5.82
C TYR A 296 4.79 5.70 6.70
N LEU A 297 4.71 4.98 7.82
CA LEU A 297 3.54 5.00 8.71
C LEU A 297 3.23 6.38 9.30
N LYS A 298 4.25 7.23 9.48
CA LYS A 298 4.05 8.62 9.92
C LYS A 298 3.48 9.52 8.82
N ASN A 299 3.88 9.30 7.56
CA ASN A 299 3.47 10.14 6.43
C ASN A 299 3.18 9.30 5.15
N PRO A 300 2.13 8.45 5.12
CA PRO A 300 1.94 7.53 3.99
C PRO A 300 1.75 8.25 2.65
N GLN A 301 1.01 9.36 2.64
CA GLN A 301 0.73 10.17 1.44
C GLN A 301 1.98 10.60 0.67
N ASP A 302 3.12 10.79 1.36
CA ASP A 302 4.37 11.22 0.72
C ASP A 302 4.97 10.16 -0.21
N TYR A 303 4.55 8.91 -0.10
CA TYR A 303 5.11 7.78 -0.85
C TYR A 303 4.20 7.33 -2.00
N HIS A 304 2.90 7.61 -1.92
CA HIS A 304 1.91 7.21 -2.92
C HIS A 304 1.87 8.18 -4.11
N LYS A 305 2.97 8.25 -4.87
CA LYS A 305 3.18 9.24 -5.94
C LYS A 305 3.22 8.65 -7.34
N LYS A 306 3.43 7.34 -7.49
CA LYS A 306 3.53 6.69 -8.82
C LYS A 306 2.15 6.68 -9.49
N PRO A 307 2.00 7.23 -10.71
CA PRO A 307 0.78 7.06 -11.48
C PRO A 307 0.68 5.61 -11.97
N TYR A 308 -0.52 5.11 -12.20
CA TYR A 308 -0.67 3.90 -13.00
C TYR A 308 -0.21 4.19 -14.42
N LEU A 309 0.38 3.21 -15.13
CA LEU A 309 0.83 3.37 -16.53
C LEU A 309 -0.32 3.82 -17.47
N HIS A 310 -1.56 3.59 -17.03
CA HIS A 310 -2.79 3.96 -17.69
C HIS A 310 -3.54 5.08 -16.94
N ASP A 311 -2.91 5.79 -16.01
CA ASP A 311 -3.50 6.99 -15.39
C ASP A 311 -3.57 8.06 -16.47
N VAL A 312 -4.71 8.12 -17.15
CA VAL A 312 -4.90 9.03 -18.26
C VAL A 312 -5.68 10.22 -17.72
N SER A 313 -4.92 11.25 -17.37
CA SER A 313 -5.43 12.47 -16.73
C SER A 313 -6.52 13.20 -17.52
N ASN A 314 -6.73 12.86 -18.80
CA ASN A 314 -7.61 13.57 -19.72
C ASN A 314 -8.23 12.69 -20.81
N ILE A 315 -8.72 11.46 -20.53
CA ILE A 315 -9.63 10.86 -21.51
C ILE A 315 -11.03 11.45 -21.39
N PHE A 316 -11.30 12.45 -22.22
CA PHE A 316 -12.65 12.61 -22.75
C PHE A 316 -12.79 11.54 -23.83
N LEU A 317 -13.20 10.35 -23.41
CA LEU A 317 -13.71 9.32 -24.29
C LEU A 317 -15.03 9.88 -24.83
N GLY A 318 -14.95 10.75 -25.84
CA GLY A 318 -16.11 11.43 -26.44
C GLY A 318 -17.16 10.44 -26.96
N THR A 319 -18.29 10.89 -27.50
CA THR A 319 -19.27 9.97 -28.10
C THR A 319 -18.58 9.01 -29.08
N PRO A 320 -18.72 7.67 -28.92
CA PRO A 320 -18.28 6.74 -29.94
C PRO A 320 -19.35 6.79 -31.04
N PHE A 321 -19.22 7.82 -31.87
CA PHE A 321 -20.08 8.19 -33.00
C PHE A 321 -21.44 8.78 -32.64
#